data_AF-A0A0R1YE35-F1
#
_entry.id   AF-A0A0R1YE35-F1
#
_cell.length_a   1.000
_cell.length_b   1.000
_cell.length_c   1.000
_cell.angle_alpha   90.00
_cell.angle_beta   90.00
_cell.angle_gamma   90.00
#
_symmetry.space_group_name_H-M   'P 1'
#
loop_
_entity.id
_entity.type
_entity.pdbx_description
1 polymer ?
#
loop_
_entity_poly.entity_id
_entity_poly.type
_entity_poly.pdbx_seq_one_letter_code
_entity_poly.pdbx_strand_id
1 'polypeptide(L)'
;MKKKVLAIIFALFIALGVGISTGKAAYAAPYGAKLYTTPKALRGTWHFKNGKTVTSGLSSKYLHAYSKIRITKHQITFTRRAGKKALSGTYTFYEPKGHYTEKNMMAAEKYANKHKWLAPTDHGKKSLSFRHNWLHQFGESATGELSVINSKNMRFANLYVRDYFRK
;
A
#
# COMPACT_ATOMS: atom_id res chain seq x y z
N MET A 1 -23.06 25.85 30.79
CA MET A 1 -23.03 25.77 29.30
C MET A 1 -21.83 25.01 28.71
N LYS A 2 -20.69 24.88 29.41
CA LYS A 2 -19.45 24.28 28.86
C LYS A 2 -19.47 22.76 28.60
N LYS A 3 -20.31 21.99 29.31
CA LYS A 3 -20.37 20.52 29.18
C LYS A 3 -21.18 20.03 27.96
N LYS A 4 -22.14 20.83 27.46
CA LYS A 4 -22.98 20.48 26.30
C LYS A 4 -22.25 20.70 24.96
N VAL A 5 -21.32 21.66 24.91
CA VAL A 5 -20.52 21.96 23.70
C VAL A 5 -19.50 20.85 23.41
N LEU A 6 -18.90 20.25 24.44
CA LEU A 6 -17.96 19.13 24.26
C LEU A 6 -18.63 17.88 23.68
N ALA A 7 -19.89 17.59 24.04
CA ALA A 7 -20.62 16.45 23.51
C ALA A 7 -20.93 16.59 22.00
N ILE A 8 -21.20 17.82 21.53
CA ILE A 8 -21.46 18.11 20.11
C ILE A 8 -20.18 18.00 19.27
N ILE A 9 -19.03 18.44 19.81
CA ILE A 9 -17.73 18.29 19.12
C ILE A 9 -17.31 16.82 19.04
N PHE A 10 -17.58 16.02 20.08
CA PHE A 10 -17.29 14.58 20.06
C PHE A 10 -18.20 13.81 19.09
N ALA A 11 -19.48 14.21 18.98
CA ALA A 11 -20.41 13.65 18.00
C ALA A 11 -20.02 14.01 16.55
N LEU A 12 -19.53 15.22 16.29
CA LEU A 12 -19.02 15.61 14.97
C LEU A 12 -17.75 14.84 14.58
N PHE A 13 -16.86 14.54 15.53
CA PHE A 13 -15.66 13.72 15.27
C PHE A 13 -16.00 12.26 14.95
N ILE A 14 -17.06 11.71 15.53
CA ILE A 14 -17.53 10.36 15.22
C ILE A 14 -18.18 10.34 13.82
N ALA A 15 -18.92 11.38 13.44
CA ALA A 15 -19.54 11.47 12.11
C ALA A 15 -18.53 11.69 10.95
N LEU A 16 -17.41 12.39 11.20
CA LEU A 16 -16.37 12.61 10.18
C LEU A 16 -15.34 11.47 10.08
N GLY A 17 -15.32 10.54 11.05
CA GLY A 17 -14.38 9.42 11.12
C GLY A 17 -14.78 8.19 10.31
N VAL A 18 -16.03 8.10 9.86
CA VAL A 18 -16.55 6.95 9.10
C VAL A 18 -16.84 7.36 7.67
N GLY A 19 -15.79 7.73 6.95
CA GLY A 19 -15.75 7.55 5.50
C GLY A 19 -15.77 6.05 5.20
N ILE A 20 -16.94 5.43 5.31
CA ILE A 20 -17.22 4.09 4.82
C ILE A 20 -17.10 4.17 3.29
N SER A 21 -15.88 4.04 2.81
CA SER A 21 -15.63 3.54 1.47
C SER A 21 -15.98 2.05 1.48
N THR A 22 -17.26 1.72 1.46
CA THR A 22 -17.76 0.43 0.98
C THR A 22 -17.61 0.43 -0.54
N GLY A 23 -16.36 0.49 -0.99
CA GLY A 23 -16.00 0.23 -2.37
C GLY A 23 -16.26 -1.23 -2.67
N LYS A 24 -17.49 -1.55 -3.05
CA LYS A 24 -17.81 -2.42 -4.19
C LYS A 24 -16.79 -3.57 -4.39
N ALA A 25 -16.73 -4.51 -3.45
CA ALA A 25 -15.93 -5.74 -3.56
C ALA A 25 -16.37 -6.63 -4.74
N ALA A 26 -17.56 -6.37 -5.32
CA ALA A 26 -18.11 -7.09 -6.47
C ALA A 26 -17.35 -6.87 -7.80
N TYR A 27 -16.47 -5.87 -7.90
CA TYR A 27 -15.86 -5.48 -9.19
C TYR A 27 -14.55 -6.22 -9.52
N ALA A 28 -14.04 -7.03 -8.58
CA ALA A 28 -12.76 -7.73 -8.75
C ALA A 28 -12.91 -9.18 -9.23
N ALA A 29 -14.05 -9.80 -8.92
CA ALA A 29 -14.40 -11.16 -9.34
C ALA A 29 -14.30 -11.45 -10.86
N PRO A 30 -14.73 -10.56 -11.79
CA PRO A 30 -14.68 -10.89 -13.23
C PRO A 30 -13.28 -11.06 -13.79
N TYR A 31 -12.25 -10.56 -13.08
CA TYR A 31 -10.85 -10.72 -13.47
C TYR A 31 -10.11 -11.75 -12.61
N GLY A 32 -10.84 -12.63 -11.89
CA GLY A 32 -10.23 -13.64 -11.03
C GLY A 32 -9.49 -13.05 -9.83
N ALA A 33 -9.80 -11.83 -9.39
CA ALA A 33 -9.10 -11.21 -8.27
C ALA A 33 -9.69 -11.65 -6.93
N LYS A 34 -8.84 -12.05 -5.98
CA LYS A 34 -9.23 -12.32 -4.58
C LYS A 34 -8.68 -11.23 -3.66
N LEU A 35 -9.54 -10.68 -2.80
CA LEU A 35 -9.11 -9.67 -1.83
C LEU A 35 -8.09 -10.26 -0.84
N TYR A 36 -6.93 -9.61 -0.72
CA TYR A 36 -5.86 -10.05 0.17
C TYR A 36 -6.03 -9.46 1.58
N THR A 37 -5.69 -10.24 2.60
CA THR A 37 -5.66 -9.77 3.99
C THR A 37 -4.23 -9.62 4.49
N THR A 38 -3.80 -8.38 4.74
CA THR A 38 -2.46 -8.08 5.26
C THR A 38 -2.25 -8.69 6.65
N PRO A 39 -1.05 -9.21 6.98
CA PRO A 39 -0.71 -9.65 8.33
C PRO A 39 -0.89 -8.56 9.38
N LYS A 40 -1.42 -8.90 10.57
CA LYS A 40 -1.68 -7.93 11.65
C LYS A 40 -0.44 -7.12 12.04
N ALA A 41 0.75 -7.71 12.01
CA ALA A 41 1.99 -7.03 12.40
C ALA A 41 2.33 -5.83 11.49
N LEU A 42 2.00 -5.93 10.19
CA LEU A 42 2.24 -4.87 9.20
C LEU A 42 1.24 -3.72 9.34
N ARG A 43 0.06 -3.96 9.91
CA ARG A 43 -1.02 -2.97 9.99
C ARG A 43 -0.68 -1.82 10.93
N GLY A 44 -1.11 -0.62 10.55
CA GLY A 44 -0.89 0.61 11.30
C GLY A 44 -0.38 1.74 10.40
N THR A 45 0.01 2.83 11.03
CA THR A 45 0.62 3.98 10.36
C THR A 45 2.10 3.98 10.68
N TRP A 46 2.94 4.12 9.66
CA TRP A 46 4.39 4.08 9.75
C TRP A 46 4.93 5.39 9.18
N HIS A 47 5.69 6.13 9.96
CA HIS A 47 6.27 7.42 9.61
C HIS A 47 7.76 7.25 9.28
N PHE A 48 8.22 7.87 8.20
CA PHE A 48 9.61 7.77 7.80
C PHE A 48 10.52 8.28 8.91
N LYS A 49 11.57 7.51 9.22
CA LYS A 49 12.58 7.88 10.20
C LYS A 49 13.90 8.21 9.51
N ASN A 50 14.44 7.25 8.78
CA ASN A 50 15.71 7.34 8.07
C ASN A 50 15.71 6.38 6.89
N GLY A 51 16.63 6.57 5.95
CA GLY A 51 16.78 5.67 4.81
C GLY A 51 18.23 5.49 4.43
N LYS A 52 18.51 4.38 3.74
CA LYS A 52 19.81 4.05 3.17
C LYS A 52 19.64 3.84 1.67
N THR A 53 20.41 4.59 0.88
CA THR A 53 20.52 4.36 -0.57
C THR A 53 21.45 3.19 -0.80
N VAL A 54 21.03 2.23 -1.62
CA VAL A 54 21.94 1.19 -2.10
C VAL A 54 22.58 1.73 -3.37
N THR A 55 23.91 1.72 -3.40
CA THR A 55 24.84 2.19 -4.44
C THR A 55 24.16 2.37 -5.80
N SER A 56 23.66 3.57 -6.08
CA SER A 56 23.02 3.84 -7.35
C SER A 56 23.05 5.34 -7.63
N GLY A 57 23.58 5.72 -8.78
CA GLY A 57 23.48 7.07 -9.35
C GLY A 57 22.03 7.46 -9.70
N LEU A 58 21.05 7.00 -8.93
CA LEU A 58 19.65 7.33 -9.09
C LEU A 58 19.43 8.80 -8.72
N SER A 59 18.66 9.48 -9.57
CA SER A 59 18.19 10.83 -9.29
C SER A 59 17.46 10.88 -7.94
N SER A 60 17.71 11.96 -7.19
CA SER A 60 17.11 12.24 -5.88
C SER A 60 15.57 12.15 -5.87
N LYS A 61 14.90 12.32 -7.02
CA LYS A 61 13.44 12.17 -7.16
C LYS A 61 12.91 10.78 -6.83
N TYR A 62 13.75 9.75 -6.84
CA TYR A 62 13.35 8.37 -6.53
C TYR A 62 13.75 7.92 -5.10
N LEU A 63 14.58 8.71 -4.42
CA LEU A 63 15.09 8.38 -3.09
C LEU A 63 14.13 8.82 -2.00
N HIS A 64 13.93 7.98 -0.98
CA HIS A 64 13.16 8.28 0.24
C HIS A 64 11.79 8.90 -0.06
N ALA A 65 11.03 8.25 -0.96
CA ALA A 65 9.89 8.87 -1.62
C ALA A 65 8.69 9.12 -0.70
N TYR A 66 8.58 8.39 0.41
CA TYR A 66 7.42 8.41 1.28
C TYR A 66 7.74 9.08 2.63
N SER A 67 6.86 9.95 3.11
CA SER A 67 6.89 10.44 4.49
C SER A 67 6.13 9.53 5.44
N LYS A 68 5.13 8.81 4.92
CA LYS A 68 4.25 7.95 5.72
C LYS A 68 3.67 6.83 4.86
N ILE A 69 3.54 5.65 5.44
CA ILE A 69 2.88 4.48 4.87
C ILE A 69 1.82 4.02 5.88
N ARG A 70 0.55 3.94 5.47
CA ARG A 70 -0.53 3.40 6.31
C ARG A 70 -1.01 2.08 5.72
N ILE A 71 -1.10 1.04 6.53
CA ILE A 71 -1.50 -0.30 6.12
C ILE A 71 -2.73 -0.72 6.93
N THR A 72 -3.80 -1.06 6.23
CA THR A 72 -5.03 -1.61 6.82
C THR A 72 -5.16 -3.08 6.46
N LYS A 73 -6.29 -3.71 6.80
CA LYS A 73 -6.55 -5.13 6.50
C LYS A 73 -6.40 -5.47 5.01
N HIS A 74 -6.77 -4.56 4.11
CA HIS A 74 -6.83 -4.83 2.67
C HIS A 74 -6.13 -3.77 1.81
N GLN A 75 -5.62 -2.71 2.41
CA GLN A 75 -5.13 -1.54 1.68
C GLN A 75 -3.80 -1.04 2.22
N ILE A 76 -3.10 -0.33 1.36
CA ILE A 76 -1.92 0.46 1.68
C ILE A 76 -2.08 1.88 1.15
N THR A 77 -1.71 2.87 1.94
CA THR A 77 -1.71 4.29 1.55
C THR A 77 -0.30 4.82 1.61
N PHE A 78 0.19 5.34 0.48
CA PHE A 78 1.47 6.02 0.37
C PHE A 78 1.28 7.54 0.44
N THR A 79 1.83 8.17 1.47
CA THR A 79 2.00 9.63 1.52
C THR A 79 3.35 9.96 0.92
N ARG A 80 3.34 10.34 -0.35
CA ARG A 80 4.53 10.71 -1.12
C ARG A 80 4.99 12.13 -0.78
N ARG A 81 6.30 12.36 -0.69
CA ARG A 81 6.88 13.70 -0.52
C ARG A 81 6.80 14.49 -1.83
N ALA A 82 6.76 15.81 -1.74
CA ALA A 82 6.79 16.69 -2.90
C ALA A 82 8.03 16.43 -3.79
N GLY A 83 7.85 16.52 -5.11
CA GLY A 83 8.93 16.29 -6.08
C GLY A 83 9.39 14.84 -6.26
N LYS A 84 8.86 13.88 -5.49
CA LYS A 84 9.24 12.46 -5.60
C LYS A 84 8.41 11.71 -6.65
N LYS A 85 9.06 10.83 -7.39
CA LYS A 85 8.44 9.91 -8.38
C LYS A 85 8.31 8.51 -7.77
N ALA A 86 7.13 8.23 -7.21
CA ALA A 86 6.76 6.93 -6.62
C ALA A 86 5.23 6.80 -6.56
N LEU A 87 4.71 5.67 -6.05
CA LEU A 87 3.26 5.46 -5.87
C LEU A 87 2.65 6.54 -4.96
N SER A 88 1.35 6.83 -5.13
CA SER A 88 0.69 7.84 -4.28
C SER A 88 -0.80 7.56 -4.06
N GLY A 89 -1.25 7.82 -2.83
CA GLY A 89 -2.62 7.56 -2.41
C GLY A 89 -2.82 6.12 -1.95
N THR A 90 -4.09 5.71 -1.90
CA THR A 90 -4.52 4.40 -1.39
C THR A 90 -4.65 3.39 -2.51
N TYR A 91 -4.12 2.19 -2.26
CA TYR A 91 -4.19 1.02 -3.12
C TYR A 91 -4.83 -0.14 -2.36
N THR A 92 -5.54 -1.01 -3.08
CA THR A 92 -6.14 -2.23 -2.52
C THR A 92 -5.34 -3.44 -2.95
N PHE A 93 -5.07 -4.36 -2.03
CA PHE A 93 -4.37 -5.60 -2.34
C PHE A 93 -5.34 -6.65 -2.86
N TYR A 94 -5.11 -7.09 -4.08
CA TYR A 94 -5.83 -8.20 -4.71
C TYR A 94 -4.83 -9.24 -5.19
N GLU A 95 -4.99 -10.47 -4.74
CA GLU A 95 -4.29 -11.63 -5.29
C GLU A 95 -4.90 -11.97 -6.66
N PRO A 96 -4.10 -12.04 -7.72
CA PRO A 96 -4.58 -12.60 -8.98
C PRO A 96 -4.80 -14.12 -8.82
N LYS A 97 -5.99 -14.60 -9.17
CA LYS A 97 -6.37 -16.02 -9.19
C LYS A 97 -7.06 -16.34 -10.50
N GLY A 98 -6.31 -16.85 -11.47
CA GLY A 98 -6.90 -17.31 -12.71
C GLY A 98 -5.88 -17.63 -13.78
N HIS A 99 -6.36 -18.30 -14.83
CA HIS A 99 -5.64 -18.45 -16.08
C HIS A 99 -6.03 -17.28 -16.99
N TYR A 100 -5.05 -16.48 -17.40
CA TYR A 100 -5.28 -15.34 -18.27
C TYR A 100 -4.76 -15.65 -19.67
N THR A 101 -5.58 -15.38 -20.68
CA THR A 101 -5.09 -15.21 -22.06
C THR A 101 -4.39 -13.86 -22.16
N GLU A 102 -3.49 -13.68 -23.12
CA GLU A 102 -2.76 -12.42 -23.32
C GLU A 102 -3.71 -11.20 -23.44
N LYS A 103 -4.79 -11.34 -24.22
CA LYS A 103 -5.82 -10.31 -24.39
C LYS A 103 -6.52 -9.96 -23.07
N ASN A 104 -6.91 -10.96 -22.28
CA ASN A 104 -7.60 -10.71 -21.02
C ASN A 104 -6.65 -10.19 -19.93
N MET A 105 -5.37 -10.56 -20.00
CA MET A 105 -4.33 -10.06 -19.11
C MET A 105 -4.15 -8.54 -19.27
N MET A 106 -4.01 -8.04 -20.51
CA MET A 106 -3.87 -6.59 -20.74
C MET A 106 -5.09 -5.80 -20.25
N ALA A 107 -6.30 -6.31 -20.50
CA ALA A 107 -7.53 -5.68 -20.03
C ALA A 107 -7.60 -5.64 -18.50
N ALA A 108 -7.28 -6.76 -17.84
CA ALA A 108 -7.25 -6.89 -16.40
C ALA A 108 -6.17 -5.99 -15.76
N GLU A 109 -4.99 -5.89 -16.37
CA GLU A 109 -3.91 -5.01 -15.93
C GLU A 109 -4.31 -3.53 -16.02
N LYS A 110 -4.88 -3.11 -17.15
CA LYS A 110 -5.41 -1.74 -17.31
C LYS A 110 -6.49 -1.44 -16.28
N TYR A 111 -7.36 -2.42 -16.00
CA TYR A 111 -8.40 -2.31 -14.99
C TYR A 111 -7.82 -2.17 -13.58
N ALA A 112 -6.87 -3.03 -13.20
CA ALA A 112 -6.18 -3.01 -11.93
C ALA A 112 -5.46 -1.68 -11.69
N ASN A 113 -4.74 -1.17 -12.68
CA ASN A 113 -4.06 0.12 -12.62
C ASN A 113 -5.04 1.29 -12.41
N LYS A 114 -6.14 1.31 -13.18
CA LYS A 114 -7.21 2.32 -13.03
C LYS A 114 -7.82 2.33 -11.62
N HIS A 115 -7.96 1.15 -11.01
CA HIS A 115 -8.56 0.98 -9.68
C HIS A 115 -7.54 0.89 -8.55
N LYS A 116 -6.26 1.20 -8.82
CA LYS A 116 -5.17 1.19 -7.84
C LYS A 116 -5.04 -0.14 -7.10
N TRP A 117 -4.98 -1.24 -7.83
CA TRP A 117 -4.70 -2.54 -7.24
C TRP A 117 -3.20 -2.80 -7.18
N LEU A 118 -2.78 -3.54 -6.16
CA LEU A 118 -1.43 -4.08 -6.05
C LEU A 118 -1.53 -5.58 -5.90
N ALA A 119 -0.62 -6.31 -6.55
CA ALA A 119 -0.50 -7.76 -6.39
C ALA A 119 0.41 -8.04 -5.19
N PRO A 120 -0.10 -8.60 -4.09
CA PRO A 120 0.71 -8.96 -2.94
C PRO A 120 1.39 -10.33 -3.13
N THR A 121 2.56 -10.50 -2.52
CA THR A 121 3.21 -11.79 -2.29
C THR A 121 3.50 -11.89 -0.79
N ASP A 122 2.80 -12.79 -0.11
CA ASP A 122 2.94 -13.02 1.33
C ASP A 122 4.28 -13.71 1.65
N HIS A 123 5.03 -13.17 2.61
CA HIS A 123 6.27 -13.76 3.15
C HIS A 123 6.14 -14.09 4.64
N GLY A 124 4.89 -14.23 5.11
CA GLY A 124 4.54 -14.62 6.47
C GLY A 124 4.14 -13.45 7.37
N LYS A 125 4.14 -13.69 8.68
CA LYS A 125 3.45 -12.83 9.65
C LYS A 125 3.97 -11.38 9.75
N LYS A 126 5.20 -11.12 9.29
CA LYS A 126 5.92 -9.85 9.45
C LYS A 126 6.38 -9.24 8.13
N SER A 127 6.14 -9.88 6.99
CA SER A 127 6.67 -9.41 5.71
C SER A 127 5.70 -9.64 4.57
N LEU A 128 5.70 -8.71 3.63
CA LEU A 128 4.88 -8.73 2.41
C LEU A 128 5.66 -7.97 1.32
N SER A 129 5.75 -8.53 0.12
CA SER A 129 6.11 -7.75 -1.07
C SER A 129 4.90 -7.49 -1.94
N PHE A 130 4.99 -6.51 -2.82
CA PHE A 130 3.92 -6.20 -3.75
C PHE A 130 4.45 -5.64 -5.06
N ARG A 131 3.65 -5.81 -6.11
CA ARG A 131 3.88 -5.24 -7.44
C ARG A 131 2.78 -4.28 -7.84
N HIS A 132 3.17 -3.21 -8.51
CA HIS A 132 2.24 -2.28 -9.16
C HIS A 132 1.66 -2.87 -10.44
N ASN A 133 2.48 -3.59 -11.20
CA ASN A 133 1.98 -4.41 -12.30
C ASN A 133 1.32 -5.66 -11.71
N TRP A 134 0.01 -5.74 -11.86
CA TRP A 134 -0.82 -6.69 -11.12
C TRP A 134 -0.63 -8.12 -11.62
N LEU A 135 -0.61 -8.31 -12.95
CA LEU A 135 -0.41 -9.60 -13.61
C LEU A 135 0.98 -9.72 -14.25
N HIS A 136 1.46 -8.65 -14.90
CA HIS A 136 2.74 -8.70 -15.59
C HIS A 136 3.94 -8.75 -14.63
N GLN A 137 4.81 -9.73 -14.83
CA GLN A 137 6.12 -9.82 -14.19
C GLN A 137 7.19 -9.37 -15.19
N PHE A 138 7.50 -8.07 -15.22
CA PHE A 138 8.67 -7.60 -15.94
C PHE A 138 9.87 -7.63 -14.97
N GLY A 139 10.60 -8.77 -14.95
CA GLY A 139 11.77 -8.99 -14.11
C GLY A 139 11.49 -9.29 -12.62
N GLU A 140 12.54 -9.60 -11.86
CA GLU A 140 12.48 -10.09 -10.47
C GLU A 140 12.04 -9.06 -9.41
N SER A 141 11.74 -7.83 -9.80
CA SER A 141 11.65 -6.74 -8.82
C SER A 141 10.23 -6.48 -8.32
N ALA A 142 10.00 -6.79 -7.04
CA ALA A 142 8.87 -6.22 -6.32
C ALA A 142 8.92 -4.69 -6.39
N THR A 143 7.77 -4.04 -6.60
CA THR A 143 7.67 -2.57 -6.53
C THR A 143 7.97 -2.08 -5.12
N GLY A 144 7.65 -2.89 -4.11
CA GLY A 144 8.11 -2.69 -2.75
C GLY A 144 7.98 -3.94 -1.90
N GLU A 145 8.78 -4.00 -0.85
CA GLU A 145 8.73 -4.98 0.23
C GLU A 145 8.58 -4.24 1.56
N LEU A 146 7.71 -4.75 2.41
CA LEU A 146 7.46 -4.27 3.76
C LEU A 146 7.86 -5.36 4.73
N SER A 147 8.73 -5.05 5.68
CA SER A 147 9.24 -6.02 6.64
C SER A 147 9.29 -5.41 8.04
N VAL A 148 8.47 -5.91 8.96
CA VAL A 148 8.41 -5.47 10.36
C VAL A 148 9.60 -6.06 11.12
N ILE A 149 10.52 -5.19 11.53
CA ILE A 149 11.70 -5.56 12.32
C ILE A 149 11.26 -5.84 13.76
N ASN A 150 10.46 -4.92 14.33
CA ASN A 150 9.86 -5.05 15.65
C ASN A 150 8.56 -4.22 15.73
N SER A 151 7.87 -4.24 16.87
CA SER A 151 6.58 -3.56 17.04
C SER A 151 6.59 -2.05 16.75
N LYS A 152 7.78 -1.42 16.77
CA LYS A 152 7.97 0.02 16.56
C LYS A 152 8.63 0.35 15.23
N ASN A 153 9.28 -0.60 14.54
CA ASN A 153 10.09 -0.33 13.35
C ASN A 153 9.75 -1.26 12.19
N MET A 154 9.59 -0.69 11.01
CA MET A 154 9.36 -1.39 9.75
C MET A 154 10.37 -0.92 8.71
N ARG A 155 10.87 -1.85 7.90
CA ARG A 155 11.64 -1.57 6.70
C ARG A 155 10.71 -1.56 5.50
N PHE A 156 10.84 -0.55 4.65
CA PHE A 156 10.37 -0.58 3.28
C PHE A 156 11.59 -0.72 2.36
N ALA A 157 11.56 -1.63 1.40
CA ALA A 157 12.63 -1.80 0.44
C ALA A 157 12.08 -1.87 -0.99
N ASN A 158 12.87 -1.40 -1.95
CA ASN A 158 12.72 -1.75 -3.36
C ASN A 158 14.13 -1.99 -3.95
N LEU A 159 14.25 -2.10 -5.27
CA LEU A 159 15.55 -2.30 -5.94
C LEU A 159 16.63 -1.27 -5.57
N TYR A 160 16.24 -0.05 -5.23
CA TYR A 160 17.17 1.08 -5.12
C TYR A 160 17.31 1.63 -3.70
N VAL A 161 16.29 1.49 -2.87
CA VAL A 161 16.25 2.10 -1.53
C VAL A 161 15.84 1.13 -0.46
N ARG A 162 16.39 1.33 0.73
CA ARG A 162 15.95 0.70 1.98
C ARG A 162 15.63 1.80 2.99
N ASP A 163 14.34 2.04 3.18
CA ASP A 163 13.81 3.04 4.08
C ASP A 163 13.32 2.39 5.37
N TYR A 164 13.46 3.11 6.47
CA TYR A 164 12.99 2.68 7.78
C TYR A 164 11.92 3.64 8.28
N PHE A 165 10.86 3.04 8.79
CA PHE A 165 9.70 3.73 9.30
C PHE A 165 9.45 3.32 10.75
N ARG A 166 8.88 4.25 11.51
CA ARG A 166 8.50 4.09 12.90
C ARG A 166 6.99 4.22 13.06
N LYS A 167 6.41 3.39 13.92
CA LYS A 167 4.99 3.46 14.27
C LYS A 167 4.68 4.67 15.15
#